data_AF-A0A383E820-F1
#
_entry.id   AF-A0A383E820-F1
#
_cell.length_a   1.000
_cell.length_b   1.000
_cell.length_c   1.000
_cell.angle_alpha   90.00
_cell.angle_beta   90.00
_cell.angle_gamma   90.00
#
_symmetry.space_group_name_H-M   'P 1'
#
loop_
_entity.id
_entity.type
_entity.pdbx_description
1 polymer ?
#
loop_
_entity_poly.entity_id
_entity_poly.type
_entity_poly.pdbx_seq_one_letter_code
_entity_poly.pdbx_strand_id
1 'polypeptide(L)'
;KWALWAWGGFLFIIVSLLAQTWIDVKINEWYKGFYDLLQKATESDVSEFYDGIYLFMKLAIPYVIIYTITNYFPRLYAFRWREAMTFAYMPYWKAIDAKVEGASQRMQEDCMNFARIVESIGLQIIRAFMLLIAFIPILWGLSSNVVIPWLKDINGSLVYVSLIASLGGVLISWFVGIKLPGLEYNNQVVEAAFRKELVYGEDDRVEYAKPPTILELFTGIKFNYHRLFLHY
;
A
#
# COMPACT_ATOMS: atom_id res chain seq x y z
N LYS A 1 -7.05 -3.48 30.50
CA LYS A 1 -5.78 -4.18 30.18
C LYS A 1 -5.07 -3.59 28.95
N TRP A 2 -5.72 -3.51 27.79
CA TRP A 2 -5.06 -3.11 26.53
C TRP A 2 -5.04 -1.60 26.21
N ALA A 3 -5.64 -0.75 27.04
CA ALA A 3 -5.82 0.68 26.75
C ALA A 3 -4.50 1.43 26.50
N LEU A 4 -3.48 1.23 27.34
CA LEU A 4 -2.16 1.87 27.16
C LEU A 4 -1.49 1.43 25.85
N TRP A 5 -1.59 0.14 25.51
CA TRP A 5 -1.05 -0.36 24.26
C TRP A 5 -1.80 0.18 23.05
N ALA A 6 -3.13 0.17 23.10
CA ALA A 6 -4.00 0.64 22.02
C ALA A 6 -3.77 2.13 21.73
N TRP A 7 -3.91 3.00 22.74
CA TRP A 7 -3.78 4.44 22.58
C TRP A 7 -2.33 4.91 22.48
N GLY A 8 -1.44 4.36 23.32
CA GLY A 8 -0.02 4.70 23.29
C GLY A 8 0.66 4.22 22.01
N GLY A 9 0.34 3.00 21.55
CA GLY A 9 0.84 2.50 20.28
C GLY A 9 0.30 3.28 19.09
N PHE A 10 -0.98 3.64 19.11
CA PHE A 10 -1.56 4.50 18.07
C PHE A 10 -0.89 5.88 18.04
N LEU A 11 -0.75 6.54 19.19
CA LEU A 11 -0.06 7.83 19.30
C LEU A 11 1.39 7.73 18.81
N PHE A 12 2.10 6.68 19.19
CA PHE A 12 3.46 6.43 18.72
C PHE A 12 3.54 6.34 17.19
N ILE A 13 2.61 5.60 16.56
CA ILE A 13 2.52 5.50 15.09
C ILE A 13 2.27 6.87 14.46
N ILE A 14 1.33 7.67 15.00
CA ILE A 14 1.04 9.01 14.49
C ILE A 14 2.27 9.92 14.60
N VAL A 15 2.91 9.97 15.77
CA VAL A 15 4.10 10.82 16.01
C VAL A 15 5.26 10.40 15.12
N SER A 16 5.49 9.10 14.95
CA SER A 16 6.58 8.60 14.10
C SER A 16 6.34 8.85 12.62
N LEU A 17 5.10 8.75 12.13
CA LEU A 17 4.74 9.15 10.76
C LEU A 17 4.85 10.68 10.56
N LEU A 18 4.46 11.49 11.54
CA LEU A 18 4.66 12.94 11.52
C LEU A 18 6.14 13.30 11.44
N ALA A 19 6.98 12.65 12.26
CA ALA A 19 8.42 12.85 12.24
C ALA A 19 9.03 12.49 10.88
N GLN A 20 8.64 11.35 10.28
CA GLN A 20 9.09 11.00 8.92
C GLN A 20 8.71 12.05 7.90
N THR A 21 7.43 12.45 7.89
CA THR A 21 6.91 13.43 6.93
C THR A 21 7.63 14.77 7.09
N TRP A 22 7.90 15.20 8.32
CA TRP A 22 8.66 16.41 8.58
C TRP A 22 10.10 16.32 8.06
N ILE A 23 10.77 15.19 8.27
CA ILE A 23 12.12 14.97 7.72
C ILE A 23 12.06 14.94 6.18
N ASP A 24 11.05 14.30 5.56
CA ASP A 24 10.88 14.27 4.11
C ASP A 24 10.76 15.69 3.53
N VAL A 25 10.04 16.60 4.21
CA VAL A 25 9.97 18.02 3.83
C VAL A 25 11.34 18.67 3.92
N LYS A 26 12.09 18.43 5.01
CA LYS A 26 13.46 18.96 5.17
C LYS A 26 14.45 18.41 4.14
N ILE A 27 14.31 17.16 3.76
CA ILE A 27 15.10 16.55 2.69
C ILE A 27 14.74 17.21 1.35
N ASN A 28 13.47 17.52 1.08
CA ASN A 28 13.07 18.25 -0.13
C ASN A 28 13.62 19.68 -0.16
N GLU A 29 13.56 20.41 0.96
CA GLU A 29 14.20 21.74 1.09
C GLU A 29 15.72 21.65 0.85
N TRP A 30 16.37 20.62 1.42
CA TRP A 30 17.77 20.34 1.21
C TRP A 30 18.10 20.05 -0.25
N TYR A 31 17.30 19.23 -0.94
CA TYR A 31 17.50 18.94 -2.37
C TYR A 31 17.53 20.22 -3.18
N LYS A 32 16.56 21.13 -2.96
CA LYS A 32 16.53 22.42 -3.65
C LYS A 32 17.82 23.20 -3.42
N GLY A 33 18.20 23.42 -2.16
CA GLY A 33 19.41 24.19 -1.82
C GLY A 33 20.70 23.56 -2.34
N PHE A 34 20.79 22.23 -2.29
CA PHE A 34 21.95 21.50 -2.78
C PHE A 34 22.08 21.58 -4.31
N TYR A 35 20.97 21.46 -5.05
CA TYR A 35 21.01 21.63 -6.50
C TYR A 35 21.25 23.09 -6.92
N ASP A 36 20.74 24.07 -6.17
CA ASP A 36 21.06 25.50 -6.39
C ASP A 36 22.56 25.76 -6.21
N LEU A 37 23.19 25.15 -5.20
CA LEU A 37 24.64 25.19 -4.97
C LEU A 37 25.40 24.58 -6.15
N LEU A 38 24.97 23.41 -6.64
CA LEU A 38 25.60 22.78 -7.82
C LEU A 38 25.42 23.63 -9.09
N GLN A 39 24.30 24.34 -9.24
CA GLN A 39 24.08 25.25 -10.36
C GLN A 39 25.03 26.45 -10.33
N LYS A 40 25.39 26.92 -9.13
CA LYS A 40 26.31 28.04 -8.91
C LYS A 40 27.71 27.59 -8.46
N ALA A 41 28.12 26.39 -8.85
CA ALA A 41 29.36 25.78 -8.39
C ALA A 41 30.63 26.61 -8.66
N THR A 42 30.63 27.50 -9.66
CA THR A 42 31.76 28.41 -9.93
C THR A 42 31.87 29.55 -8.92
N GLU A 43 30.78 29.86 -8.21
CA GLU A 43 30.69 30.92 -7.20
C GLU A 43 30.75 30.37 -5.76
N SER A 44 30.64 29.04 -5.59
CA SER A 44 30.61 28.35 -4.30
C SER A 44 31.93 27.68 -3.94
N ASP A 45 32.25 27.65 -2.65
CA ASP A 45 33.40 26.90 -2.12
C ASP A 45 33.08 25.39 -2.02
N VAL A 46 34.10 24.54 -2.19
CA VAL A 46 33.98 23.08 -2.04
C VAL A 46 33.55 22.69 -0.62
N SER A 47 33.86 23.50 0.38
CA SER A 47 33.40 23.33 1.77
C SER A 47 31.87 23.36 1.88
N GLU A 48 31.18 24.24 1.13
CA GLU A 48 29.71 24.32 1.15
C GLU A 48 29.06 23.02 0.63
N PHE A 49 29.71 22.35 -0.32
CA PHE A 49 29.26 21.04 -0.81
C PHE A 49 29.33 19.98 0.29
N TYR A 50 30.44 19.92 1.04
CA TYR A 50 30.58 18.99 2.16
C TYR A 50 29.64 19.31 3.32
N ASP A 51 29.38 20.58 3.59
CA ASP A 51 28.36 21.01 4.57
C ASP A 51 26.97 20.55 4.15
N GLY A 52 26.66 20.64 2.85
CA GLY A 52 25.45 20.07 2.26
C GLY A 52 25.34 18.57 2.53
N ILE A 53 26.38 17.79 2.26
CA ILE A 53 26.40 16.34 2.54
C ILE A 53 26.22 16.07 4.04
N TYR A 54 26.89 16.82 4.91
CA TYR A 54 26.79 16.64 6.35
C TYR A 54 25.38 16.94 6.88
N LEU A 55 24.74 18.00 6.37
CA LEU A 55 23.35 18.32 6.66
C LEU A 55 22.40 17.21 6.19
N PHE A 56 22.63 16.64 5.00
CA PHE A 56 21.86 15.50 4.52
C PHE A 56 22.00 14.29 5.44
N MET A 57 23.22 13.95 5.85
CA MET A 57 23.45 12.81 6.75
C MET A 57 22.75 12.99 8.10
N LYS A 58 22.70 14.22 8.63
CA LYS A 58 21.93 14.56 9.85
C LYS A 58 20.43 14.33 9.71
N LEU A 59 19.88 14.42 8.49
CA LEU A 59 18.47 14.12 8.21
C LEU A 59 18.25 12.64 7.90
N ALA A 60 19.10 12.07 7.05
CA ALA A 60 18.97 10.71 6.53
C ALA A 60 19.17 9.65 7.62
N ILE A 61 20.14 9.81 8.53
CA ILE A 61 20.40 8.81 9.58
C ILE A 61 19.18 8.67 10.52
N PRO A 62 18.65 9.74 11.14
CA PRO A 62 17.44 9.65 11.94
C PRO A 62 16.24 9.15 11.13
N TYR A 63 16.11 9.57 9.87
CA TYR A 63 15.03 9.11 9.00
C TYR A 63 15.02 7.59 8.87
N VAL A 64 16.16 6.96 8.54
CA VAL A 64 16.26 5.50 8.37
C VAL A 64 15.92 4.76 9.67
N ILE A 65 16.35 5.28 10.82
CA ILE A 65 16.05 4.70 12.13
C ILE A 65 14.54 4.77 12.40
N ILE A 66 13.94 5.94 12.27
CA ILE A 66 12.50 6.14 12.49
C ILE A 66 11.69 5.30 11.49
N TYR A 67 12.10 5.28 10.22
CA TYR A 67 11.48 4.48 9.17
C TYR A 67 11.49 2.99 9.52
N THR A 68 12.62 2.47 9.98
CA THR A 68 12.74 1.06 10.38
C THR A 68 11.79 0.74 11.53
N ILE A 69 11.79 1.58 12.57
CA ILE A 69 10.92 1.40 13.74
C ILE A 69 9.43 1.49 13.34
N THR A 70 9.08 2.44 12.49
CA THR A 70 7.68 2.66 12.06
C THR A 70 7.18 1.58 11.09
N ASN A 71 8.07 0.83 10.46
CA ASN A 71 7.67 -0.35 9.67
C ASN A 71 7.56 -1.62 10.53
N TYR A 72 8.29 -1.69 11.63
CA TYR A 72 8.28 -2.84 12.52
C TYR A 72 7.20 -2.76 13.61
N PHE A 73 7.08 -1.60 14.27
CA PHE A 73 6.20 -1.41 15.42
C PHE A 73 4.71 -1.66 15.11
N PRO A 74 4.14 -1.20 13.98
CA PRO A 74 2.75 -1.48 13.66
C PRO A 74 2.43 -2.98 13.54
N ARG A 75 3.39 -3.81 13.11
CA ARG A 75 3.21 -5.26 13.03
C ARG A 75 3.08 -5.87 14.43
N LEU A 76 3.90 -5.39 15.37
CA LEU A 76 3.80 -5.78 16.78
C LEU A 76 2.50 -5.27 17.41
N TYR A 77 2.10 -4.05 17.05
CA TYR A 77 0.84 -3.45 17.47
C TYR A 77 -0.35 -4.31 17.01
N ALA A 78 -0.43 -4.65 15.73
CA ALA A 78 -1.46 -5.51 15.15
C ALA A 78 -1.48 -6.91 15.76
N PHE A 79 -0.31 -7.47 16.08
CA PHE A 79 -0.22 -8.76 16.76
C PHE A 79 -0.87 -8.74 18.16
N ARG A 80 -0.68 -7.68 18.94
CA ARG A 80 -1.35 -7.53 20.24
C ARG A 80 -2.85 -7.30 20.10
N TRP A 81 -3.30 -6.63 19.03
CA TRP A 81 -4.72 -6.55 18.71
C TRP A 81 -5.31 -7.92 18.41
N ARG A 82 -4.61 -8.74 17.62
CA ARG A 82 -4.99 -10.15 17.37
C ARG A 82 -5.12 -10.91 18.69
N GLU A 83 -4.11 -10.82 19.56
CA GLU A 83 -4.14 -11.46 20.88
C GLU A 83 -5.37 -11.02 21.69
N ALA A 84 -5.62 -9.71 21.77
CA ALA A 84 -6.76 -9.17 22.50
C ALA A 84 -8.10 -9.67 21.95
N MET A 85 -8.29 -9.69 20.64
CA MET A 85 -9.51 -10.19 20.00
C MET A 85 -9.69 -11.69 20.22
N THR A 86 -8.66 -12.50 19.99
CA THR A 86 -8.72 -13.95 20.18
C THR A 86 -9.13 -14.32 21.61
N PHE A 87 -8.52 -13.69 22.62
CA PHE A 87 -8.88 -13.94 24.02
C PHE A 87 -10.21 -13.32 24.44
N ALA A 88 -10.66 -12.25 23.78
CA ALA A 88 -11.99 -11.68 24.00
C ALA A 88 -13.09 -12.61 23.48
N TYR A 89 -12.89 -13.27 22.33
CA TYR A 89 -13.87 -14.20 21.75
C TYR A 89 -13.90 -15.58 22.43
N MET A 90 -12.81 -15.99 23.09
CA MET A 90 -12.68 -17.32 23.69
C MET A 90 -13.74 -17.68 24.76
N PRO A 91 -14.17 -16.78 25.66
CA PRO A 91 -15.27 -17.06 26.58
C PRO A 91 -16.60 -17.29 25.88
N TYR A 92 -16.90 -16.51 24.84
CA TYR A 92 -18.14 -16.64 24.07
C TYR A 92 -18.17 -17.96 23.28
N TRP A 93 -17.07 -18.30 22.62
CA TRP A 93 -16.95 -19.56 21.91
C TRP A 93 -17.15 -20.77 22.83
N LYS A 94 -16.62 -20.73 24.07
CA LYS A 94 -16.83 -21.79 25.06
C LYS A 94 -18.24 -21.87 25.64
N ALA A 95 -19.01 -20.77 25.61
CA ALA A 95 -20.34 -20.69 26.17
C ALA A 95 -21.45 -21.10 25.20
N ILE A 96 -21.14 -21.26 23.92
CA ILE A 96 -22.11 -21.58 22.86
C ILE A 96 -22.12 -23.10 22.63
N ASP A 97 -23.26 -23.74 22.88
CA ASP A 97 -23.50 -25.16 22.56
C ASP A 97 -23.79 -25.41 21.07
N ALA A 98 -24.11 -24.34 20.32
CA ALA A 98 -24.36 -24.45 18.89
C ALA A 98 -23.06 -24.80 18.14
N LYS A 99 -23.11 -25.86 17.33
CA LYS A 99 -21.99 -26.28 16.49
C LYS A 99 -21.83 -25.31 15.33
N VAL A 100 -21.10 -24.22 15.57
CA VAL A 100 -20.75 -23.24 14.54
C VAL A 100 -19.63 -23.82 13.68
N GLU A 101 -19.92 -24.06 12.41
CA GLU A 101 -18.96 -24.59 11.44
C GLU A 101 -17.73 -23.67 11.33
N GLY A 102 -16.54 -24.24 11.51
CA GLY A 102 -15.29 -23.51 11.39
C GLY A 102 -15.06 -22.43 12.45
N ALA A 103 -15.76 -22.44 13.59
CA ALA A 103 -15.61 -21.39 14.61
C ALA A 103 -14.17 -21.21 15.11
N SER A 104 -13.44 -22.31 15.32
CA SER A 104 -12.02 -22.28 15.70
C SER A 104 -11.15 -21.66 14.61
N GLN A 105 -11.42 -22.00 13.34
CA GLN A 105 -10.71 -21.46 12.18
C GLN A 105 -10.98 -19.95 12.05
N ARG A 106 -12.23 -19.52 12.12
CA ARG A 106 -12.61 -18.09 12.09
C ARG A 106 -11.96 -17.30 13.21
N MET A 107 -11.97 -17.81 14.44
CA MET A 107 -11.29 -17.16 15.56
C MET A 107 -9.77 -16.99 15.36
N GLN A 108 -9.13 -17.89 14.60
CA GLN A 108 -7.70 -17.83 14.35
C GLN A 108 -7.36 -16.99 13.12
N GLU A 109 -8.01 -17.26 11.99
CA GLU A 109 -7.75 -16.67 10.67
C GLU A 109 -8.38 -15.28 10.56
N ASP A 110 -9.65 -15.11 10.90
CA ASP A 110 -10.34 -13.82 10.72
C ASP A 110 -9.77 -12.77 11.67
N CYS A 111 -9.45 -13.13 12.93
CA CYS A 111 -8.79 -12.20 13.86
C CYS A 111 -7.42 -11.76 13.36
N MET A 112 -6.67 -12.66 12.70
CA MET A 112 -5.38 -12.32 12.09
C MET A 112 -5.57 -11.42 10.87
N ASN A 113 -6.49 -11.78 9.98
CA ASN A 113 -6.77 -11.04 8.75
C ASN A 113 -7.30 -9.64 9.07
N PHE A 114 -8.24 -9.53 10.01
CA PHE A 114 -8.78 -8.26 10.47
C PHE A 114 -7.67 -7.35 11.02
N ALA A 115 -6.82 -7.85 11.93
CA ALA A 115 -5.72 -7.07 12.48
C ALA A 115 -4.77 -6.55 11.39
N ARG A 116 -4.40 -7.41 10.43
CA ARG A 116 -3.51 -7.04 9.31
C ARG A 116 -4.14 -6.03 8.35
N ILE A 117 -5.42 -6.21 8.02
CA ILE A 117 -6.15 -5.32 7.10
C ILE A 117 -6.28 -3.93 7.74
N VAL A 118 -6.74 -3.87 8.99
CA VAL A 118 -6.91 -2.61 9.73
C VAL A 118 -5.58 -1.89 9.91
N GLU A 119 -4.51 -2.60 10.27
CA GLU A 119 -3.15 -2.05 10.34
C GLU A 119 -2.73 -1.47 8.99
N SER A 120 -2.77 -2.27 7.93
CA SER A 120 -2.28 -1.89 6.60
C SER A 120 -3.04 -0.69 6.03
N ILE A 121 -4.37 -0.74 6.04
CA ILE A 121 -5.21 0.34 5.52
C ILE A 121 -5.06 1.59 6.40
N GLY A 122 -5.09 1.42 7.73
CA GLY A 122 -4.94 2.54 8.66
C GLY A 122 -3.63 3.30 8.47
N LEU A 123 -2.51 2.59 8.39
CA LEU A 123 -1.20 3.19 8.13
C LEU A 123 -1.13 3.89 6.78
N GLN A 124 -1.65 3.27 5.72
CA GLN A 124 -1.66 3.85 4.37
C GLN A 124 -2.48 5.14 4.33
N ILE A 125 -3.66 5.15 4.95
CA ILE A 125 -4.53 6.33 5.02
C ILE A 125 -3.83 7.46 5.76
N ILE A 126 -3.28 7.20 6.96
CA ILE A 126 -2.57 8.22 7.74
C ILE A 126 -1.40 8.78 6.94
N ARG A 127 -0.58 7.91 6.35
CA ARG A 127 0.57 8.33 5.52
C ARG A 127 0.13 9.20 4.35
N ALA A 128 -0.95 8.83 3.65
CA ALA A 128 -1.49 9.61 2.54
C ALA A 128 -1.96 11.00 2.98
N PHE A 129 -2.65 11.11 4.12
CA PHE A 129 -3.06 12.40 4.68
C PHE A 129 -1.86 13.26 5.10
N MET A 130 -0.86 12.68 5.76
CA MET A 130 0.36 13.40 6.15
C MET A 130 1.10 13.95 4.92
N LEU A 131 1.24 13.13 3.88
CA LEU A 131 1.83 13.55 2.61
C LEU A 131 1.04 14.72 2.01
N LEU A 132 -0.29 14.62 1.96
CA LEU A 132 -1.15 15.67 1.41
C LEU A 132 -1.00 16.99 2.19
N ILE A 133 -1.02 16.93 3.53
CA ILE A 133 -0.84 18.10 4.40
C ILE A 133 0.54 18.73 4.20
N ALA A 134 1.59 17.93 4.00
CA ALA A 134 2.94 18.43 3.78
C ALA A 134 3.14 19.02 2.37
N PHE A 135 2.61 18.36 1.34
CA PHE A 135 2.86 18.74 -0.05
C PHE A 135 1.95 19.88 -0.54
N ILE A 136 0.73 20.04 -0.01
CA ILE A 136 -0.15 21.14 -0.42
C ILE A 136 0.52 22.51 -0.21
N PRO A 137 1.05 22.86 0.98
CA PRO A 137 1.73 24.14 1.20
C PRO A 137 2.96 24.32 0.31
N ILE A 138 3.74 23.26 0.08
CA ILE A 138 4.92 23.29 -0.80
C ILE A 138 4.49 23.63 -2.22
N LEU A 139 3.51 22.91 -2.78
CA LEU A 139 2.99 23.17 -4.12
C LEU A 139 2.35 24.56 -4.21
N TRP A 140 1.67 25.00 -3.16
CA TRP A 140 1.08 26.33 -3.11
C TRP A 140 2.15 27.42 -3.18
N GLY A 141 3.24 27.28 -2.44
CA GLY A 141 4.39 28.19 -2.49
C GLY A 141 5.07 28.20 -3.86
N LEU A 142 5.31 27.01 -4.44
CA LEU A 142 5.90 26.86 -5.78
C LEU A 142 4.99 27.41 -6.89
N SER A 143 3.67 27.39 -6.69
CA SER A 143 2.69 27.90 -7.64
C SER A 143 2.88 29.37 -8.00
N SER A 144 3.46 30.17 -7.10
CA SER A 144 3.75 31.58 -7.35
C SER A 144 4.76 31.82 -8.49
N ASN A 145 5.59 30.82 -8.79
CA ASN A 145 6.62 30.91 -9.84
C ASN A 145 6.11 30.42 -11.21
N VAL A 146 4.83 30.09 -11.33
CA VAL A 146 4.24 29.59 -12.59
C VAL A 146 4.02 30.76 -13.55
N VAL A 147 4.72 30.73 -14.69
CA VAL A 147 4.68 31.80 -15.71
C VAL A 147 3.66 31.49 -16.84
N ILE A 148 3.02 30.33 -16.80
CA ILE A 148 2.10 29.87 -17.85
C ILE A 148 0.85 30.78 -17.89
N PRO A 149 0.49 31.41 -19.03
CA PRO A 149 -0.56 32.44 -19.09
C PRO A 149 -1.91 32.04 -18.47
N TRP A 150 -2.37 30.80 -18.69
CA TRP A 150 -3.65 30.30 -18.17
C TRP A 150 -3.61 29.80 -16.71
N LEU A 151 -2.41 29.65 -16.13
CA LEU A 151 -2.22 29.14 -14.77
C LEU A 151 -1.60 30.16 -13.81
N LYS A 152 -1.04 31.25 -14.35
CA LYS A 152 -0.34 32.30 -13.58
C LYS A 152 -1.28 33.05 -12.63
N ASP A 153 -2.50 33.33 -13.07
CA ASP A 153 -3.47 34.11 -12.28
C ASP A 153 -4.24 33.24 -11.26
N ILE A 154 -4.04 31.92 -11.28
CA ILE A 154 -4.68 30.98 -10.36
C ILE A 154 -3.76 30.74 -9.16
N ASN A 155 -4.14 31.26 -8.00
CA ASN A 155 -3.46 30.97 -6.74
C ASN A 155 -3.49 29.45 -6.45
N GLY A 156 -2.32 28.84 -6.27
CA GLY A 156 -2.23 27.40 -6.03
C GLY A 156 -2.47 26.54 -7.28
N SER A 157 -2.28 27.09 -8.49
CA SER A 157 -2.43 26.38 -9.77
C SER A 157 -1.78 24.99 -9.82
N LEU A 158 -0.59 24.82 -9.24
CA LEU A 158 0.07 23.50 -9.17
C LEU A 158 -0.74 22.46 -8.37
N VAL A 159 -1.41 22.87 -7.29
CA VAL A 159 -2.26 21.96 -6.49
C VAL A 159 -3.43 21.46 -7.33
N TYR A 160 -4.09 22.35 -8.07
CA TYR A 160 -5.20 21.98 -8.95
C TYR A 160 -4.76 21.10 -10.11
N VAL A 161 -3.62 21.41 -10.74
CA VAL A 161 -3.06 20.59 -11.81
C VAL A 161 -2.74 19.18 -11.31
N SER A 162 -2.05 19.06 -10.17
CA SER A 162 -1.75 17.76 -9.56
C SER A 162 -3.02 17.00 -9.15
N LEU A 163 -4.05 17.69 -8.66
CA LEU A 163 -5.32 17.08 -8.29
C LEU A 163 -6.06 16.54 -9.53
N ILE A 164 -6.17 17.34 -10.59
CA ILE A 164 -6.82 16.92 -11.84
C ILE A 164 -6.05 15.76 -12.48
N ALA A 165 -4.71 15.83 -12.50
CA ALA A 165 -3.87 14.76 -13.03
C ALA A 165 -4.04 13.46 -12.22
N SER A 166 -4.08 13.53 -10.88
CA SER A 166 -4.25 12.35 -10.03
C SER A 166 -5.66 11.73 -10.17
N LEU A 167 -6.71 12.55 -10.17
CA LEU A 167 -8.08 12.08 -10.43
C LEU A 167 -8.22 11.49 -11.84
N GLY A 168 -7.64 12.14 -12.84
CA GLY A 168 -7.59 11.63 -14.21
C GLY A 168 -6.88 10.28 -14.28
N GLY A 169 -5.73 10.14 -13.63
CA GLY A 169 -5.00 8.88 -13.53
C GLY A 169 -5.82 7.76 -12.87
N VAL A 170 -6.55 8.08 -11.80
CA VAL A 170 -7.46 7.13 -11.13
C VAL A 170 -8.61 6.73 -12.06
N LEU A 171 -9.25 7.69 -12.73
CA LEU A 171 -10.35 7.43 -13.66
C LEU A 171 -9.91 6.58 -14.85
N ILE A 172 -8.76 6.89 -15.44
CA ILE A 172 -8.18 6.10 -16.54
C ILE A 172 -7.85 4.69 -16.06
N SER A 173 -7.17 4.56 -14.91
CA SER A 173 -6.84 3.25 -14.34
C SER A 173 -8.08 2.41 -14.05
N TRP A 174 -9.13 3.04 -13.51
CA TRP A 174 -10.41 2.39 -13.25
C TRP A 174 -11.11 1.98 -14.55
N PHE A 175 -11.13 2.86 -15.55
CA PHE A 175 -11.75 2.59 -16.85
C PHE A 175 -11.07 1.43 -17.59
N VAL A 176 -9.73 1.41 -17.62
CA VAL A 176 -8.96 0.30 -18.19
C VAL A 176 -9.15 -0.99 -17.37
N GLY A 177 -9.19 -0.87 -16.04
CA GLY A 177 -9.27 -2.00 -15.12
C GLY A 177 -10.66 -2.62 -14.95
N ILE A 178 -11.74 -1.95 -15.37
CA ILE A 178 -13.13 -2.38 -15.06
C ILE A 178 -13.45 -3.80 -15.55
N LYS A 179 -12.81 -4.26 -16.64
CA LYS A 179 -13.01 -5.59 -17.21
C LYS A 179 -12.10 -6.67 -16.61
N LEU A 180 -11.00 -6.29 -15.94
CA LEU A 180 -10.02 -7.24 -15.40
C LEU A 180 -10.63 -8.23 -14.40
N PRO A 181 -11.46 -7.81 -13.42
CA PRO A 181 -12.06 -8.76 -12.47
C PRO A 181 -12.90 -9.84 -13.16
N GLY A 182 -13.63 -9.47 -14.22
CA GLY A 182 -14.43 -10.43 -15.00
C GLY A 182 -13.57 -11.42 -15.78
N LEU A 183 -12.45 -10.95 -16.37
CA LEU A 183 -11.50 -11.84 -17.07
C LEU A 183 -10.78 -12.76 -16.09
N GLU A 184 -10.36 -12.24 -14.94
CA GLU A 184 -9.67 -13.00 -13.91
C GLU A 184 -10.59 -14.06 -13.29
N TYR A 185 -11.86 -13.72 -13.07
CA TYR A 185 -12.87 -14.70 -12.67
C TYR A 185 -13.02 -15.83 -13.71
N ASN A 186 -13.09 -15.51 -15.00
CA ASN A 186 -13.17 -16.52 -16.06
C ASN A 186 -11.92 -17.41 -16.10
N ASN A 187 -10.72 -16.84 -15.89
CA ASN A 187 -9.49 -17.62 -15.75
C ASN A 187 -9.58 -18.57 -14.55
N GLN A 188 -9.98 -18.07 -13.38
CA GLN A 188 -10.13 -18.88 -12.16
C GLN A 188 -11.13 -20.03 -12.32
N VAL A 189 -12.25 -19.80 -13.03
CA VAL A 189 -13.25 -20.86 -13.29
C VAL A 189 -12.66 -21.98 -14.15
N VAL A 190 -11.93 -21.64 -15.22
CA VAL A 190 -11.35 -22.66 -16.11
C VAL A 190 -10.16 -23.38 -15.44
N GLU A 191 -9.31 -22.65 -14.71
CA GLU A 191 -8.26 -23.23 -13.87
C GLU A 191 -8.84 -24.16 -12.80
N ALA A 192 -9.95 -23.77 -12.15
CA ALA A 192 -10.61 -24.62 -11.16
C ALA A 192 -11.20 -25.89 -11.80
N ALA A 193 -11.79 -25.80 -13.00
CA ALA A 193 -12.28 -26.96 -13.73
C ALA A 193 -11.14 -27.93 -14.11
N PHE A 194 -10.02 -27.39 -14.59
CA PHE A 194 -8.82 -28.17 -14.87
C PHE A 194 -8.24 -28.83 -13.62
N ARG A 195 -8.11 -28.09 -12.52
CA ARG A 195 -7.66 -28.63 -11.23
C ARG A 195 -8.58 -29.73 -10.72
N LYS A 196 -9.89 -29.57 -10.87
CA LYS A 196 -10.89 -30.56 -10.45
C LYS A 196 -10.71 -31.88 -11.21
N GLU A 197 -10.50 -31.82 -12.53
CA GLU A 197 -10.24 -33.00 -13.36
C GLU A 197 -8.96 -33.73 -12.92
N LEU A 198 -7.90 -32.99 -12.59
CA LEU A 198 -6.65 -33.58 -12.09
C LEU A 198 -6.82 -34.24 -10.72
N VAL A 199 -7.57 -33.62 -9.80
CA VAL A 199 -7.86 -34.21 -8.48
C VAL A 199 -8.65 -35.51 -8.62
N TYR A 200 -9.66 -35.55 -9.49
CA TYR A 200 -10.37 -36.81 -9.76
C TYR A 200 -9.48 -37.85 -10.44
N GLY A 201 -8.50 -37.42 -11.24
CA GLY A 201 -7.47 -38.29 -11.77
C GLY A 201 -6.51 -38.85 -10.71
N GLU A 202 -6.39 -38.25 -9.52
CA GLU A 202 -5.64 -38.86 -8.42
C GLU A 202 -6.37 -40.10 -7.87
N ASP A 203 -7.71 -40.04 -7.82
CA ASP A 203 -8.56 -41.12 -7.33
C ASP A 203 -8.84 -42.21 -8.39
N ASP A 204 -9.08 -41.83 -9.65
CA ASP A 204 -9.30 -42.76 -10.77
C ASP A 204 -8.70 -42.25 -12.11
N ARG A 205 -7.55 -42.81 -12.46
CA ARG A 205 -6.77 -42.46 -13.68
C ARG A 205 -7.34 -43.06 -14.98
N VAL A 206 -8.30 -43.97 -14.90
CA VAL A 206 -8.89 -44.64 -16.06
C VAL A 206 -10.12 -43.86 -16.53
N GLU A 207 -10.91 -43.37 -15.59
CA GLU A 207 -12.11 -42.59 -15.89
C GLU A 207 -11.83 -41.10 -16.10
N TYR A 208 -10.89 -40.53 -15.33
CA TYR A 208 -10.51 -39.10 -15.36
C TYR A 208 -9.10 -38.88 -15.93
N ALA A 209 -8.76 -37.62 -16.21
CA ALA A 209 -7.49 -37.21 -16.82
C ALA A 209 -7.24 -37.80 -18.22
N LYS A 210 -8.32 -38.07 -18.96
CA LYS A 210 -8.23 -38.55 -20.34
C LYS A 210 -7.55 -37.50 -21.22
N PRO A 211 -6.63 -37.89 -22.12
CA PRO A 211 -5.96 -36.96 -23.03
C PRO A 211 -6.87 -35.95 -23.75
N PRO A 212 -8.05 -36.33 -24.31
CA PRO A 212 -8.95 -35.37 -24.94
C PRO A 212 -9.54 -34.34 -23.96
N THR A 213 -9.97 -34.76 -22.77
CA THR A 213 -10.56 -33.87 -21.75
C THR A 213 -9.53 -32.86 -21.23
N ILE A 214 -8.29 -33.32 -20.99
CA ILE A 214 -7.18 -32.47 -20.55
C ILE A 214 -6.83 -31.44 -21.62
N LEU A 215 -6.76 -31.84 -22.89
CA LEU A 215 -6.49 -30.93 -24.01
C LEU A 215 -7.61 -29.89 -24.19
N GLU A 216 -8.87 -30.28 -24.05
CA GLU A 216 -10.01 -29.36 -24.13
C GLU A 216 -9.96 -28.31 -23.02
N LEU A 217 -9.82 -28.74 -21.76
CA LEU A 217 -9.73 -27.84 -20.61
C LEU A 217 -8.53 -26.89 -20.72
N PHE A 218 -7.36 -27.40 -21.09
CA PHE A 218 -6.16 -26.59 -21.25
C PHE A 218 -6.26 -25.61 -22.45
N THR A 219 -6.97 -25.99 -23.50
CA THR A 219 -7.27 -25.07 -24.63
C THR A 219 -8.18 -23.92 -24.16
N GLY A 220 -9.16 -24.22 -23.28
CA GLY A 220 -9.96 -23.21 -22.60
C GLY A 220 -9.13 -22.24 -21.76
N ILE A 221 -8.15 -22.76 -21.00
CA ILE A 221 -7.19 -21.94 -20.24
C ILE A 221 -6.44 -21.02 -21.19
N LYS A 222 -5.83 -21.59 -22.25
CA LYS A 222 -5.05 -20.83 -23.21
C LYS A 222 -5.84 -19.68 -23.83
N PHE A 223 -7.11 -19.92 -24.20
CA PHE A 223 -7.98 -18.92 -24.79
C PHE A 223 -8.28 -17.76 -23.82
N ASN A 224 -8.65 -18.07 -22.57
CA ASN A 224 -8.96 -17.03 -21.59
C ASN A 224 -7.71 -16.24 -21.16
N TYR A 225 -6.55 -16.89 -21.05
CA TYR A 225 -5.28 -16.19 -20.81
C TYR A 225 -4.88 -15.28 -21.98
N HIS A 226 -5.06 -15.70 -23.24
CA HIS A 226 -4.82 -14.81 -24.38
C HIS A 226 -5.74 -13.58 -24.33
N ARG A 227 -7.00 -13.76 -23.93
CA ARG A 227 -7.96 -12.66 -23.76
C ARG A 227 -7.56 -11.71 -22.64
N LEU A 228 -7.02 -12.24 -21.53
CA LEU A 228 -6.46 -11.45 -20.44
C LEU A 228 -5.23 -10.66 -20.89
N PHE A 229 -4.28 -11.31 -21.56
CA PHE A 229 -3.04 -10.67 -22.05
C PHE A 229 -3.30 -9.59 -23.10
N LEU A 230 -4.24 -9.80 -24.02
CA LEU A 230 -4.63 -8.79 -25.00
C LEU A 230 -5.32 -7.57 -24.37
N HIS A 231 -5.77 -7.70 -23.12
CA HIS A 231 -6.37 -6.60 -22.37
C HIS A 231 -5.36 -5.82 -21.51
N TYR A 232 -4.09 -6.27 -21.46
CA TYR A 232 -2.96 -5.67 -20.76
C TYR A 232 -2.09 -4.86 -21.73
#